data_AF-A0A6V7V9B7-F1
#
_entry.id   AF-A0A6V7V9B7-F1
#
_cell.length_a   1.000
_cell.length_b   1.000
_cell.length_c   1.000
_cell.angle_alpha   90.00
_cell.angle_beta   90.00
_cell.angle_gamma   90.00
#
_symmetry.space_group_name_H-M   'P 1'
#
loop_
_entity.id
_entity.type
_entity.pdbx_description
1 polymer ?
#
loop_
_entity_poly.entity_id
_entity_poly.type
_entity_poly.pdbx_seq_one_letter_code
_entity_poly.pdbx_strand_id
1 'polypeptide(L)' 'MTDDPQKRRPDITRAKEFLGWEPKVQMIEGLHKTIEYFKGELEQEKLLNN' A
#
# COMPACT_ATOMS: atom_id res chain seq x y z
N MET A 1 23.42 -6.12 2.93
CA MET A 1 22.26 -5.37 2.42
C MET A 1 21.96 -5.79 0.97
N THR A 2 21.95 -7.10 0.70
CA THR A 2 22.02 -7.64 -0.68
C THR A 2 20.77 -8.43 -1.07
N ASP A 3 19.72 -8.40 -0.24
CA ASP A 3 18.56 -9.28 -0.43
C ASP A 3 17.47 -8.69 -1.33
N ASP A 4 17.46 -7.37 -1.52
CA ASP A 4 16.39 -6.71 -2.24
C ASP A 4 16.78 -6.34 -3.68
N PRO A 5 16.10 -6.91 -4.69
CA PRO A 5 16.37 -6.56 -6.08
C PRO A 5 15.93 -5.13 -6.36
N GLN A 6 16.71 -4.43 -7.19
CA GLN A 6 16.42 -3.05 -7.61
C GLN A 6 15.07 -2.89 -8.33
N LYS A 7 14.54 -3.98 -8.90
CA LYS A 7 13.23 -4.02 -9.56
C LYS A 7 12.48 -5.26 -9.12
N ARG A 8 11.19 -5.09 -8.82
CA ARG A 8 10.27 -6.20 -8.50
C ARG A 8 9.09 -6.18 -9.45
N ARG A 9 8.77 -7.34 -10.00
CA ARG A 9 7.59 -7.56 -10.82
C ARG A 9 7.08 -8.99 -10.58
N PRO A 10 6.22 -9.21 -9.57
CA PRO A 10 5.71 -10.54 -9.29
C PRO A 10 4.83 -11.02 -10.45
N ASP A 11 5.02 -12.27 -10.87
CA ASP A 11 4.03 -12.98 -11.66
C ASP A 11 2.93 -13.50 -10.72
N ILE A 12 1.69 -13.07 -10.98
CA ILE A 12 0.52 -13.38 -10.14
C ILE A 12 -0.40 -14.42 -10.79
N THR A 13 0.01 -15.07 -11.88
CA THR A 13 -0.80 -16.03 -12.64
C THR A 13 -1.39 -17.12 -11.75
N ARG A 14 -0.58 -17.74 -10.88
CA ARG A 14 -1.06 -18.80 -9.96
C ARG A 14 -2.12 -18.29 -8.98
N ALA A 15 -1.96 -17.08 -8.45
CA ALA A 15 -2.95 -16.53 -7.51
C ALA A 15 -4.27 -16.23 -8.22
N LYS A 16 -4.23 -15.78 -9.46
CA LYS A 16 -5.43 -15.61 -10.29
C LYS A 16 -6.13 -16.95 -10.57
N GLU A 17 -5.39 -17.94 -11.03
CA GLU A 17 -5.96 -19.23 -11.45
C GLU A 17 -6.52 -20.07 -10.29
N PHE A 18 -5.75 -20.18 -9.20
CA PHE A 18 -6.10 -21.10 -8.11
C PHE A 18 -6.88 -20.43 -6.98
N LEU A 19 -6.76 -19.11 -6.82
CA LEU A 19 -7.40 -18.37 -5.72
C LEU A 19 -8.43 -17.36 -6.21
N GLY A 20 -8.54 -17.12 -7.53
CA GLY A 20 -9.35 -16.02 -8.05
C GLY A 20 -8.87 -14.65 -7.55
N TRP A 21 -7.59 -14.54 -7.15
CA TRP A 21 -7.06 -13.36 -6.50
C TRP A 21 -6.35 -12.44 -7.50
N GLU A 22 -6.63 -11.15 -7.39
CA GLU A 22 -5.90 -10.08 -8.04
C GLU A 22 -6.04 -8.76 -7.25
N PRO A 23 -5.08 -7.82 -7.39
CA PRO A 23 -5.23 -6.50 -6.78
C PRO A 23 -6.44 -5.77 -7.38
N LYS A 24 -7.34 -5.31 -6.49
CA LYS A 24 -8.56 -4.60 -6.88
C LYS A 24 -8.45 -3.08 -6.79
N VAL A 25 -7.44 -2.59 -6.05
CA VAL A 25 -7.22 -1.17 -5.78
C VAL A 25 -6.11 -0.67 -6.68
N GLN A 26 -6.38 0.41 -7.43
CA GLN A 26 -5.36 1.04 -8.26
C GLN A 26 -4.34 1.79 -7.39
N MET A 27 -3.11 1.95 -7.90
CA MET A 27 -2.04 2.62 -7.16
C MET A 27 -2.43 4.02 -6.68
N ILE A 28 -3.01 4.84 -7.56
CA ILE A 28 -3.41 6.22 -7.22
C ILE A 28 -4.49 6.25 -6.13
N GLU A 29 -5.46 5.35 -6.19
CA GLU A 29 -6.50 5.23 -5.17
C GLU A 29 -5.90 4.83 -3.81
N GLY A 30 -5.01 3.84 -3.80
CA GLY A 30 -4.31 3.41 -2.59
C GLY A 30 -3.46 4.52 -1.98
N LEU A 31 -2.74 5.30 -2.81
CA LEU A 31 -1.95 6.44 -2.36
C LEU A 31 -2.82 7.53 -1.72
N HIS A 32 -3.96 7.89 -2.33
CA HIS A 32 -4.85 8.89 -1.74
C HIS A 32 -5.37 8.47 -0.36
N LYS A 33 -5.84 7.22 -0.22
CA LYS A 33 -6.30 6.67 1.07
C LYS A 33 -5.20 6.68 2.13
N THR A 34 -3.97 6.37 1.71
CA THR A 34 -2.81 6.36 2.61
C THR A 34 -2.46 7.78 3.07
N ILE A 35 -2.48 8.76 2.16
CA ILE A 35 -2.24 10.17 2.49
C ILE A 35 -3.32 10.71 3.45
N GLU A 36 -4.58 10.39 3.19
CA GLU A 36 -5.70 10.79 4.04
C GLU A 36 -5.55 10.25 5.47
N TYR A 37 -5.23 8.96 5.60
CA TYR A 37 -4.95 8.35 6.91
C TYR A 37 -3.85 9.13 7.66
N PHE A 38 -2.68 9.33 7.04
CA PHE A 38 -1.57 10.00 7.72
C PHE A 38 -1.84 11.49 8.01
N LYS A 39 -2.65 12.18 7.19
CA LYS A 39 -3.10 13.53 7.52
C LYS A 39 -3.89 13.54 8.84
N GLY A 40 -4.82 12.59 9.00
CA GLY A 40 -5.58 12.42 10.25
C GLY A 40 -4.68 12.13 11.44
N GLU A 41 -3.75 11.17 11.32
CA GLU A 41 -2.82 10.82 12.40
C GLU A 41 -1.97 12.02 12.85
N LEU A 42 -1.44 12.80 11.89
CA LEU A 42 -0.65 14.00 12.17
C LEU A 42 -1.48 15.12 12.81
N GLU A 43 -2.77 15.22 12.49
CA GLU A 43 -3.68 16.16 13.16
C GLU A 43 -3.97 15.72 14.61
N GLN A 44 -4.21 14.43 14.83
CA GLN A 44 -4.42 13.89 16.18
C GLN A 44 -3.17 14.07 17.05
N GLU A 45 -1.98 13.77 16.51
CA GLU A 45 -0.72 14.00 17.21
C GLU A 45 -0.56 15.47 17.63
N LYS A 46 -0.88 16.42 16.75
CA LYS A 46 -0.86 17.86 17.08
C LYS A 46 -1.85 18.22 18.18
N LEU A 47 -3.03 17.61 18.21
CA LEU A 47 -4.04 17.86 19.24
C LEU A 47 -3.62 17.30 20.61
N LEU A 48 -2.92 16.15 20.63
CA LEU A 48 -2.44 15.52 21.86
C LEU A 48 -1.17 16.17 22.45
N ASN A 49 -0.39 16.87 21.62
CA ASN A 49 0.85 17.54 22.01
C ASN A 49 0.68 19.03 22.37
N ASN A 50 -0.56 19.54 22.41
CA ASN A 50 -0.93 20.88 22.87
C ASN A 50 -1.67 20.81 24.20
#